data_AF-A0A2J6W1A7-F1
#
_entry.id   AF-A0A2J6W1A7-F1
#
_cell.length_a   1.000
_cell.length_b   1.000
_cell.length_c   1.000
_cell.angle_alpha   90.00
_cell.angle_beta   90.00
_cell.angle_gamma   90.00
#
_symmetry.space_group_name_H-M   'P 1'
#
loop_
_entity.id
_entity.type
_entity.pdbx_description
1 polymer ?
#
loop_
_entity_poly.entity_id
_entity_poly.type
_entity_poly.pdbx_seq_one_letter_code
_entity_poly.pdbx_strand_id
1 'polypeptide(L)'
;MAKELSDEFIKVVVIPQVKNIIELRSRINLSNSELDLEKVYITLKNYISSIKALLISIPKQLFGEDYIRLYRRIEGLELSVLKINDSNQIIRALNAADEAIVDLMERIYNMNLLL
;
A
#
# COMPACT_ATOMS: atom_id res chain seq x y z
N MET A 1 -1.03 24.92 -13.58
CA MET A 1 -2.04 23.86 -13.79
C MET A 1 -1.77 22.77 -12.77
N ALA A 2 -2.62 22.65 -11.76
CA ALA A 2 -2.68 21.42 -10.97
C ALA A 2 -3.05 20.29 -11.95
N LYS A 3 -2.31 19.19 -11.91
CA LYS A 3 -2.63 18.03 -12.73
C LYS A 3 -3.51 17.13 -11.87
N GLU A 4 -4.70 16.84 -12.36
CA GLU A 4 -5.74 16.10 -11.63
C GLU A 4 -5.89 14.69 -12.21
N LEU A 5 -6.44 13.76 -11.42
CA LEU A 5 -6.89 12.46 -11.92
C LEU A 5 -8.29 12.59 -12.51
N SER A 6 -8.53 12.00 -13.68
CA SER A 6 -9.88 11.94 -14.23
C SER A 6 -10.77 10.99 -13.42
N ASP A 7 -12.07 11.30 -13.31
CA ASP A 7 -13.07 10.44 -12.67
C ASP A 7 -13.04 9.00 -13.21
N GLU A 8 -12.84 8.86 -14.51
CA GLU A 8 -12.75 7.55 -15.17
C GLU A 8 -11.53 6.76 -14.69
N PHE A 9 -10.37 7.43 -14.57
CA PHE A 9 -9.16 6.80 -14.05
C PHE A 9 -9.34 6.39 -12.58
N ILE A 10 -9.98 7.23 -11.76
CA ILE A 10 -10.27 6.89 -10.37
C ILE A 10 -11.16 5.63 -10.30
N LYS A 11 -12.23 5.59 -11.10
CA LYS A 11 -13.18 4.48 -11.13
C LYS A 11 -12.58 3.17 -11.63
N VAL A 12 -11.77 3.23 -12.68
CA VAL A 12 -11.25 2.03 -13.38
C VAL A 12 -9.93 1.54 -12.79
N VAL A 13 -9.09 2.42 -12.24
CA VAL A 13 -7.73 2.07 -11.80
C VAL A 13 -7.58 2.16 -10.29
N VAL A 14 -7.96 3.28 -9.68
CA VAL A 14 -7.70 3.52 -8.24
C VAL A 14 -8.63 2.68 -7.37
N ILE A 15 -9.95 2.78 -7.59
CA ILE A 15 -10.94 2.08 -6.75
C ILE A 15 -10.75 0.56 -6.74
N PRO A 16 -10.56 -0.14 -7.87
CA PRO A 16 -10.36 -1.59 -7.86
C PRO A 16 -9.09 -2.01 -7.11
N GLN A 17 -8.01 -1.24 -7.24
CA GLN A 17 -6.78 -1.52 -6.51
C GLN A 17 -6.93 -1.29 -5.00
N VAL A 18 -7.61 -0.21 -4.59
CA VAL A 18 -7.93 0.04 -3.18
C VAL A 18 -8.78 -1.09 -2.60
N LYS A 19 -9.78 -1.60 -3.35
CA LYS A 19 -10.57 -2.76 -2.92
C LYS A 19 -9.70 -4.00 -2.70
N ASN A 20 -8.80 -4.31 -3.63
CA ASN A 20 -7.86 -5.43 -3.50
C ASN A 20 -6.93 -5.26 -2.28
N ILE A 21 -6.43 -4.05 -2.03
CA ILE A 21 -5.60 -3.73 -0.86
C ILE A 21 -6.39 -3.98 0.45
N ILE A 22 -7.64 -3.51 0.53
CA ILE A 22 -8.52 -3.73 1.69
C ILE A 22 -8.78 -5.22 1.91
N GLU A 23 -9.07 -5.96 0.85
CA GLU A 23 -9.30 -7.40 0.91
C GLU A 23 -8.07 -8.14 1.44
N LEU A 24 -6.87 -7.85 0.90
CA LEU A 24 -5.62 -8.43 1.39
C LEU A 24 -5.38 -8.09 2.86
N ARG A 25 -5.63 -6.84 3.27
CA ARG A 25 -5.47 -6.42 4.66
C ARG A 25 -6.40 -7.17 5.60
N SER A 26 -7.63 -7.43 5.19
CA SER A 26 -8.63 -8.16 5.98
C SER A 26 -8.26 -9.63 6.22
N ARG A 27 -7.47 -10.22 5.32
CA ARG A 27 -6.97 -11.60 5.42
C ARG A 27 -5.80 -11.74 6.41
N ILE A 28 -5.16 -10.63 6.79
CA ILE A 28 -4.08 -10.62 7.81
C ILE A 28 -4.73 -10.60 9.19
N ASN A 29 -5.04 -11.79 9.70
CA ASN A 29 -5.55 -11.98 11.06
C ASN A 29 -4.43 -12.44 12.00
N LEU A 30 -4.06 -11.58 12.95
CA LEU A 30 -3.01 -11.83 13.94
C LEU A 30 -3.53 -12.35 15.29
N SER A 31 -4.86 -12.50 15.45
CA SER A 31 -5.50 -12.85 16.72
C SER A 31 -5.72 -14.35 16.95
N ASN A 32 -5.35 -15.20 15.99
CA ASN A 32 -5.54 -16.65 16.08
C ASN A 32 -4.36 -17.34 16.77
N SER A 33 -4.67 -18.24 17.71
CA SER A 33 -3.69 -19.09 18.42
C SER A 33 -3.00 -20.12 17.52
N GLU A 34 -3.58 -20.45 16.37
CA GLU A 34 -2.98 -21.28 15.30
C GLU A 34 -2.50 -20.41 14.14
N LEU A 35 -1.74 -19.36 14.44
CA LEU A 35 -1.24 -18.42 13.44
C LEU A 35 -0.33 -19.14 12.43
N ASP A 36 -0.85 -19.42 11.24
CA ASP A 36 -0.06 -19.89 10.11
C ASP A 36 0.80 -18.74 9.59
N LEU A 37 1.99 -18.60 10.18
CA LEU A 37 2.95 -17.53 9.89
C LEU A 37 3.32 -17.47 8.41
N GLU A 38 3.34 -18.61 7.71
CA GLU A 38 3.63 -18.66 6.28
C GLU A 38 2.51 -18.00 5.48
N LYS A 39 1.24 -18.33 5.76
CA LYS A 39 0.10 -17.67 5.11
C LYS A 39 0.03 -16.18 5.41
N VAL A 40 0.28 -15.80 6.67
CA VAL A 40 0.29 -14.39 7.08
C VAL A 40 1.40 -13.65 6.34
N TYR A 41 2.60 -14.23 6.26
CA TYR A 41 3.73 -13.68 5.53
C TYR A 41 3.42 -13.48 4.04
N ILE A 42 2.88 -14.48 3.36
CA ILE A 42 2.51 -14.40 1.93
C ILE A 42 1.46 -13.29 1.73
N THR A 43 0.46 -13.23 2.61
CA THR A 43 -0.61 -12.22 2.53
C THR A 43 -0.06 -10.81 2.74
N LEU A 44 0.82 -10.62 3.72
CA LEU A 44 1.51 -9.36 3.98
C LEU A 44 2.38 -8.91 2.80
N LYS A 45 3.11 -9.84 2.17
CA LYS A 45 3.88 -9.54 0.97
C LYS A 45 2.98 -9.06 -0.17
N ASN A 46 1.88 -9.77 -0.43
CA ASN A 46 0.91 -9.39 -1.46
C ASN A 46 0.25 -8.03 -1.16
N TYR A 47 -0.03 -7.76 0.11
CA TYR A 47 -0.56 -6.49 0.56
C TYR A 47 0.38 -5.34 0.23
N ILE A 48 1.67 -5.44 0.61
CA ILE A 48 2.68 -4.40 0.33
C ILE A 48 2.92 -4.22 -1.18
N SER A 49 3.02 -5.32 -1.93
CA SER A 49 3.16 -5.22 -3.39
C SER A 49 1.94 -4.59 -4.06
N SER A 50 0.74 -4.76 -3.50
CA SER A 50 -0.48 -4.09 -4.00
C SER A 50 -0.47 -2.58 -3.71
N ILE A 51 0.06 -2.15 -2.55
CA ILE A 51 0.28 -0.72 -2.27
C ILE A 51 1.27 -0.12 -3.28
N LYS A 52 2.36 -0.84 -3.58
CA LYS A 52 3.34 -0.42 -4.60
C LYS A 52 2.71 -0.32 -5.99
N ALA A 53 1.88 -1.29 -6.36
CA ALA A 53 1.15 -1.28 -7.62
C ALA A 53 0.24 -0.05 -7.74
N LEU A 54 -0.48 0.31 -6.67
CA LEU A 54 -1.31 1.51 -6.63
C LEU A 54 -0.47 2.77 -6.87
N LEU A 55 0.64 2.93 -6.16
CA LEU A 55 1.55 4.07 -6.34
C LEU A 55 2.05 4.16 -7.79
N ILE A 56 2.46 3.04 -8.40
CA ILE A 56 3.01 3.01 -9.76
C ILE A 56 1.93 3.24 -10.82
N SER A 57 0.69 2.84 -10.54
CA SER A 57 -0.42 3.01 -11.47
C SER A 57 -0.76 4.48 -11.71
N ILE A 58 -0.50 5.35 -10.72
CA ILE A 58 -0.79 6.77 -10.78
C ILE A 58 0.40 7.51 -11.42
N PRO A 59 0.17 8.44 -12.38
CA PRO A 59 1.25 9.17 -13.02
C PRO A 59 2.15 9.92 -12.03
N LYS A 60 3.46 9.67 -12.10
CA LYS A 60 4.47 10.22 -11.17
C LYS A 60 4.42 11.75 -11.06
N GLN A 61 4.07 12.42 -12.16
CA GLN A 61 3.99 13.88 -12.23
C GLN A 61 2.92 14.47 -11.30
N LEU A 62 1.95 13.67 -10.85
CA LEU A 62 0.90 14.07 -9.91
C LEU A 62 1.41 14.12 -8.47
N PHE A 63 2.28 13.18 -8.11
CA PHE A 63 2.94 13.17 -6.80
C PHE A 63 4.10 14.16 -6.69
N GLY A 64 4.69 14.59 -7.82
CA GLY A 64 5.86 15.47 -7.80
C GLY A 64 7.02 14.83 -7.01
N GLU A 65 7.58 15.58 -6.06
CA GLU A 65 8.69 15.13 -5.22
C GLU A 65 8.31 14.00 -4.25
N ASP A 66 7.03 13.90 -3.86
CA ASP A 66 6.55 12.85 -2.96
C ASP A 66 6.63 11.46 -3.59
N TYR A 67 6.66 11.35 -4.92
CA TYR A 67 6.73 10.05 -5.60
C TYR A 67 7.94 9.25 -5.15
N ILE A 68 9.13 9.87 -5.17
CA ILE A 68 10.38 9.19 -4.85
C ILE A 68 10.39 8.78 -3.38
N ARG A 69 9.88 9.63 -2.50
CA ARG A 69 9.77 9.36 -1.07
C ARG A 69 8.84 8.17 -0.80
N LEU A 70 7.64 8.17 -1.37
CA LEU A 70 6.67 7.08 -1.22
C LEU A 70 7.21 5.78 -1.82
N TYR A 71 7.81 5.85 -3.02
CA TYR A 71 8.38 4.68 -3.70
C TYR A 71 9.49 4.04 -2.86
N ARG A 72 10.45 4.83 -2.37
CA ARG A 72 11.55 4.32 -1.53
C ARG A 72 11.05 3.72 -0.23
N ARG A 73 10.02 4.31 0.40
CA ARG A 73 9.42 3.76 1.61
C ARG A 73 8.82 2.39 1.34
N ILE A 74 7.97 2.26 0.32
CA ILE A 74 7.29 1.00 0.01
C ILE A 74 8.30 -0.06 -0.47
N GLU A 75 9.29 0.32 -1.26
CA GLU A 75 10.37 -0.58 -1.69
C GLU A 75 11.21 -1.06 -0.49
N GLY A 76 11.52 -0.17 0.45
CA GLY A 76 12.16 -0.54 1.72
C GLY A 76 11.34 -1.54 2.53
N LEU A 77 10.01 -1.41 2.53
CA LEU A 77 9.10 -2.38 3.15
C LEU A 77 9.16 -3.74 2.47
N GLU A 78 9.09 -3.80 1.13
CA GLU A 78 9.22 -5.07 0.39
C GLU A 78 10.52 -5.80 0.73
N LEU A 79 11.63 -5.08 0.81
CA LEU A 79 12.93 -5.65 1.20
C LEU A 79 12.96 -6.11 2.66
N SER A 80 12.28 -5.40 3.56
CA SER A 80 12.19 -5.78 4.98
C SER A 80 11.37 -7.05 5.18
N VAL A 81 10.31 -7.23 4.37
CA VAL A 81 9.45 -8.42 4.41
C VAL A 81 10.25 -9.67 4.09
N LEU A 82 11.14 -9.64 3.09
CA LEU A 82 11.99 -10.78 2.72
C LEU A 82 12.88 -11.30 3.86
N LYS A 83 13.06 -10.52 4.92
CA LYS A 83 13.89 -10.85 6.08
C LYS A 83 13.09 -11.26 7.31
N ILE A 84 11.76 -11.34 7.21
CA ILE A 84 10.88 -11.71 8.32
C ILE A 84 11.19 -13.13 8.78
N ASN A 85 11.47 -13.29 10.07
CA ASN A 85 11.69 -14.59 10.70
C ASN A 85 10.88 -14.82 11.98
N ASP A 86 10.10 -13.83 12.42
CA ASP A 86 9.29 -13.89 13.64
C ASP A 86 8.00 -13.07 13.52
N SER A 87 7.05 -13.33 14.43
CA SER A 87 5.74 -12.66 14.46
C SER A 87 5.82 -11.17 14.80
N ASN A 88 6.80 -10.72 15.58
CA ASN A 88 6.98 -9.30 15.88
C ASN A 88 7.43 -8.52 14.64
N GLN A 89 8.24 -9.13 13.78
CA GLN A 89 8.62 -8.55 12.49
C GLN A 89 7.44 -8.43 11.53
N ILE A 90 6.54 -9.42 11.51
CA ILE A 90 5.26 -9.33 10.79
C ILE A 90 4.44 -8.14 11.27
N ILE A 91 4.27 -7.99 12.59
CA ILE A 91 3.50 -6.88 13.17
C ILE A 91 4.11 -5.53 12.79
N ARG A 92 5.43 -5.39 12.89
CA ARG A 92 6.14 -4.16 12.52
C ARG A 92 5.98 -3.82 11.03
N ALA A 93 6.14 -4.82 10.17
CA ALA A 93 5.98 -4.64 8.73
C ALA A 93 4.53 -4.31 8.34
N LEU A 94 3.54 -4.93 9.01
CA LEU A 94 2.12 -4.63 8.82
C LEU A 94 1.80 -3.19 9.21
N ASN A 95 2.23 -2.74 10.39
CA ASN A 95 1.99 -1.37 10.84
C ASN A 95 2.62 -0.35 9.88
N ALA A 96 3.85 -0.60 9.44
CA ALA A 96 4.52 0.30 8.51
C ALA A 96 3.88 0.30 7.12
N ALA A 97 3.29 -0.82 6.69
CA ALA A 97 2.49 -0.91 5.47
C ALA A 97 1.14 -0.17 5.60
N ASP A 98 0.46 -0.31 6.74
CA ASP A 98 -0.78 0.41 7.06
C ASP A 98 -0.53 1.93 7.03
N GLU A 99 0.55 2.41 7.63
CA GLU A 99 0.92 3.83 7.54
C GLU A 99 1.27 4.27 6.11
N ALA A 100 1.93 3.42 5.32
CA ALA A 100 2.30 3.74 3.94
C ALA A 100 1.08 3.87 3.03
N ILE A 101 0.05 3.03 3.21
CA ILE A 101 -1.20 3.16 2.44
C ILE A 101 -1.98 4.40 2.88
N VAL A 102 -2.02 4.75 4.17
CA VAL A 102 -2.68 5.99 4.62
C VAL A 102 -2.01 7.21 3.98
N ASP A 103 -0.68 7.29 4.04
CA ASP A 103 0.06 8.39 3.42
C ASP A 103 -0.19 8.50 1.92
N LEU A 104 -0.22 7.35 1.22
CA LEU A 104 -0.53 7.29 -0.20
C LEU A 104 -1.97 7.76 -0.48
N MET A 105 -2.95 7.27 0.28
CA MET A 105 -4.36 7.63 0.10
C MET A 105 -4.62 9.11 0.38
N GLU A 106 -4.00 9.69 1.40
CA GLU A 106 -4.06 11.13 1.65
C GLU A 106 -3.53 11.94 0.46
N ARG A 107 -2.48 11.46 -0.21
CA ARG A 107 -1.87 12.18 -1.34
C ARG A 107 -2.74 12.06 -2.57
N ILE A 108 -3.30 10.89 -2.82
CA ILE A 108 -4.30 10.66 -3.87
C ILE A 108 -5.54 11.55 -3.63
N TYR A 109 -6.01 11.63 -2.39
CA TYR A 109 -7.16 12.44 -2.03
C TYR A 109 -6.88 13.94 -2.21
N ASN A 110 -5.72 14.43 -1.76
CA ASN A 110 -5.33 15.83 -1.91
C ASN A 110 -5.13 16.25 -3.38
N MET A 111 -4.71 15.32 -4.25
CA MET A 111 -4.70 15.58 -5.71
C MET A 111 -6.10 15.77 -6.29
N ASN A 112 -7.10 15.09 -5.72
CA ASN A 112 -8.49 15.17 -6.15
C ASN A 112 -9.28 16.30 -5.48
N LEU A 113 -8.75 16.92 -4.41
CA LEU A 113 -9.38 18.00 -3.66
C LEU A 113 -9.01 19.41 -4.15
N LEU A 114 -8.11 19.56 -5.12
CA LEU A 114 -7.79 20.87 -5.72
C LEU A 114 -8.89 21.39 -6.67
N LEU A 115 -10.13 20.95 -6.47
CA LEU A 115 -11.37 21.35 -7.15
C LEU A 115 -11.93 22.65 -6.59
#